data_AF-A0A972ZW75-F1
#
_entry.id   AF-A0A972ZW75-F1
#
_cell.length_a   1.000
_cell.length_b   1.000
_cell.length_c   1.000
_cell.angle_alpha   90.00
_cell.angle_beta   90.00
_cell.angle_gamma   90.00
#
_symmetry.space_group_name_H-M   'P 1'
#
loop_
_entity.id
_entity.type
_entity.pdbx_description
1 polymer ?
#
loop_
_entity_poly.entity_id
_entity_poly.type
_entity_poly.pdbx_seq_one_letter_code
_entity_poly.pdbx_strand_id
1 'polypeptide(L)'
;MLWAGFALLTAVTAGLLLYPLWNPSRRQRRAAYDIEVYKAQLREVDAEAARGGLAADEAVAARLEIERRLLRVDKGQEAAPQLADGLKTDGSLMNFETGARRLLIPLVIAGVLFGAFLLYGRLGSPRMPDMPLEERELAAEEITPENVVGELTVLADKLAARMKSDPNDGDGWRLLGRTNQELGRYAAAAAAYARAAEVFPDEADLRAYEGENLVFEAKGTVTPRALRAFEAALGVDPGIPAAGYYVGLAHFQAGEFQQAYDRWLALGQTPLGPPRQVQGWGSTPLGAVLQCSLPFQPAARRTG
;
A
#
# COMPACT_ATOMS: atom_id res chain seq x y z
N MET A 1 31.40 -9.86 -5.33
CA MET A 1 31.77 -11.22 -5.81
C MET A 1 30.58 -12.17 -5.79
N LEU A 2 29.88 -12.33 -4.66
CA LEU A 2 28.74 -13.25 -4.49
C LEU A 2 27.55 -12.96 -5.45
N TRP A 3 27.16 -11.71 -5.60
CA TRP A 3 26.07 -11.28 -6.50
C TRP A 3 26.30 -11.62 -7.98
N ALA A 4 27.55 -11.57 -8.45
CA ALA A 4 27.89 -11.94 -9.81
C ALA A 4 27.68 -13.45 -10.06
N GLY A 5 27.94 -14.27 -9.04
CA GLY A 5 27.67 -15.71 -9.08
C GLY A 5 26.18 -16.02 -9.20
N PHE A 6 25.33 -15.35 -8.43
CA PHE A 6 23.86 -15.54 -8.53
C PHE A 6 23.29 -15.05 -9.86
N ALA A 7 23.78 -13.93 -10.39
CA ALA A 7 23.37 -13.43 -11.70
C ALA A 7 23.72 -14.43 -12.82
N LEU A 8 24.94 -14.99 -12.79
CA LEU A 8 25.38 -16.01 -13.75
C LEU A 8 24.52 -17.27 -13.67
N LEU A 9 24.30 -17.79 -12.45
CA LEU A 9 23.50 -19.00 -12.23
C LEU A 9 22.07 -18.84 -12.76
N THR A 10 21.46 -17.68 -12.49
CA THR A 10 20.09 -17.35 -12.93
C THR A 10 20.01 -17.22 -14.44
N ALA A 11 20.98 -16.57 -15.08
CA ALA A 11 21.04 -16.45 -16.54
C ALA A 11 21.18 -17.82 -17.22
N VAL A 12 22.01 -18.72 -16.67
CA VAL A 12 22.19 -20.08 -17.18
C VAL A 12 20.90 -20.89 -17.05
N THR A 13 20.22 -20.83 -15.90
CA THR A 13 18.96 -21.56 -15.68
C THR A 13 17.85 -21.05 -16.60
N ALA A 14 17.69 -19.73 -16.71
CA ALA A 14 16.72 -19.14 -17.64
C ALA A 14 17.02 -19.53 -19.10
N GLY A 15 18.29 -19.50 -19.50
CA GLY A 15 18.72 -19.93 -20.83
C GLY A 15 18.38 -21.39 -21.13
N LEU A 16 18.61 -22.31 -20.19
CA LEU A 16 18.29 -23.72 -20.34
C LEU A 16 16.77 -23.98 -20.47
N LEU A 17 15.96 -23.25 -19.70
CA LEU A 17 14.49 -23.37 -19.76
C LEU A 17 13.90 -22.79 -21.04
N LEU A 18 14.49 -21.72 -21.58
CA LEU A 18 14.02 -21.05 -22.80
C LEU A 18 14.57 -21.69 -24.08
N TYR A 19 15.72 -22.38 -24.02
CA TYR A 19 16.31 -23.11 -25.15
C TYR A 19 15.35 -24.05 -25.91
N PRO A 20 14.53 -24.90 -25.25
CA PRO A 20 13.59 -25.78 -25.96
C PRO A 20 12.45 -25.03 -26.68
N LEU A 21 12.12 -23.81 -26.26
CA LEU A 21 11.08 -22.99 -26.88
C LEU A 21 11.57 -22.30 -28.17
N TRP A 22 12.89 -22.18 -28.35
CA TRP A 22 13.48 -21.47 -29.48
C TRP A 22 13.81 -22.38 -30.68
N ASN A 23 13.77 -23.71 -30.52
CA ASN A 23 14.27 -24.64 -31.55
C ASN A 23 13.16 -25.50 -32.20
N PRO A 24 12.37 -24.96 -33.16
CA PRO A 24 11.32 -25.69 -33.88
C PRO A 24 11.87 -26.91 -34.66
N SER A 25 13.17 -26.87 -35.01
CA SER A 25 13.87 -27.92 -35.75
C SER A 25 13.97 -29.25 -34.99
N ARG A 26 13.83 -29.26 -33.65
CA ARG A 26 13.74 -30.50 -32.87
C ARG A 26 12.36 -31.15 -32.98
N ARG A 27 11.28 -30.37 -33.11
CA ARG A 27 9.92 -30.88 -33.29
C ARG A 27 9.74 -31.48 -34.69
N GLN A 28 10.29 -30.81 -35.71
CA GLN A 28 10.26 -31.30 -37.09
C GLN A 28 11.09 -32.57 -37.30
N ARG A 29 12.26 -32.69 -36.63
CA ARG A 29 13.08 -33.91 -36.64
C ARG A 29 12.42 -35.13 -35.98
N ARG A 30 11.64 -34.94 -34.91
CA ARG A 30 10.86 -36.04 -34.29
C ARG A 30 9.75 -36.53 -35.21
N ALA A 31 8.98 -35.61 -35.80
CA ALA A 31 7.93 -35.98 -36.73
C ALA A 31 8.47 -36.72 -37.98
N ALA A 32 9.60 -36.28 -38.53
CA ALA A 32 10.26 -36.98 -39.64
C ALA A 32 10.75 -38.39 -39.25
N TYR A 33 11.25 -38.56 -38.02
CA TYR A 33 11.64 -39.87 -37.49
C TYR A 33 10.43 -40.79 -37.31
N ASP A 34 9.33 -40.28 -36.75
CA ASP A 34 8.10 -41.05 -36.52
C ASP A 34 7.50 -41.57 -37.84
N ILE A 35 7.54 -40.77 -38.92
CA ILE A 35 7.09 -41.17 -40.26
C ILE A 35 7.89 -42.35 -40.80
N GLU A 36 9.22 -42.34 -40.66
CA GLU A 36 10.07 -43.44 -41.12
C GLU A 36 9.81 -44.73 -40.32
N VAL A 37 9.52 -44.62 -39.02
CA VAL A 37 9.14 -45.75 -38.17
C VAL A 37 7.81 -46.37 -38.64
N TYR A 38 6.78 -45.56 -38.91
CA TYR A 38 5.49 -46.08 -39.39
C TYR A 38 5.59 -46.74 -40.78
N LYS A 39 6.44 -46.22 -41.68
CA LYS A 39 6.74 -46.88 -42.97
C LYS A 39 7.47 -48.20 -42.81
N ALA A 40 8.30 -48.35 -41.77
CA ALA A 40 8.95 -49.61 -41.45
C ALA A 40 7.92 -50.63 -40.92
N GLN A 41 7.00 -50.20 -40.05
CA GLN A 41 5.94 -51.05 -39.51
C GLN A 41 4.99 -51.58 -40.60
N LEU A 42 4.64 -50.77 -41.60
CA LEU A 42 3.86 -51.25 -42.76
C LEU A 42 4.59 -52.36 -43.51
N ARG A 43 5.90 -52.20 -43.76
CA ARG A 43 6.71 -53.22 -44.43
C ARG A 43 6.83 -54.52 -43.62
N GLU A 44 6.87 -54.42 -42.30
CA GLU A 44 6.88 -55.58 -41.39
C GLU A 44 5.56 -56.38 -41.52
N VAL A 45 4.42 -55.69 -41.43
CA VAL A 45 3.08 -56.29 -41.55
C VAL A 45 2.91 -56.96 -42.92
N ASP A 46 3.40 -56.31 -43.99
CA ASP A 46 3.36 -56.85 -45.35
C ASP A 46 4.16 -58.14 -45.49
N ALA A 47 5.35 -58.18 -44.88
CA ALA A 47 6.22 -59.33 -44.91
C ALA A 47 5.67 -60.51 -44.08
N GLU A 48 5.03 -60.25 -42.94
CA GLU A 48 4.38 -61.27 -42.11
C GLU A 48 3.12 -61.84 -42.77
N ALA A 49 2.30 -61.00 -43.39
CA ALA A 49 1.14 -61.45 -44.17
C ALA A 49 1.56 -62.33 -45.36
N ALA A 50 2.64 -61.97 -46.07
CA ALA A 50 3.18 -62.75 -47.17
C ALA A 50 3.73 -64.13 -46.74
N ARG A 51 4.21 -64.25 -45.50
CA ARG A 51 4.67 -65.51 -44.90
C ARG A 51 3.53 -66.35 -44.31
N GLY A 52 2.29 -65.88 -44.35
CA GLY A 52 1.14 -66.52 -43.73
C GLY A 52 1.13 -66.48 -42.20
N GLY A 53 1.92 -65.58 -41.59
CA GLY A 53 1.98 -65.41 -40.14
C GLY A 53 0.83 -64.59 -39.55
N LEU A 54 0.07 -63.89 -40.39
CA LEU A 54 -1.10 -63.07 -40.04
C LEU A 54 -2.28 -63.48 -40.93
N ALA A 55 -3.48 -63.55 -40.34
CA ALA A 55 -4.70 -63.75 -41.12
C ALA A 55 -4.95 -62.52 -42.01
N ALA A 56 -5.57 -62.72 -43.18
CA ALA A 56 -5.70 -61.68 -44.21
C ALA A 56 -6.55 -60.48 -43.73
N ASP A 57 -7.56 -60.72 -42.90
CA ASP A 57 -8.40 -59.72 -42.26
C ASP A 57 -7.65 -58.94 -41.17
N GLU A 58 -6.82 -59.61 -40.38
CA GLU A 58 -5.97 -58.98 -39.36
C GLU A 58 -4.90 -58.06 -40.00
N ALA A 59 -4.28 -58.50 -41.10
CA ALA A 59 -3.30 -57.70 -41.83
C ALA A 59 -3.93 -56.42 -42.42
N VAL A 60 -5.16 -56.51 -42.95
CA VAL A 60 -5.91 -55.35 -43.46
C VAL A 60 -6.25 -54.37 -42.33
N ALA A 61 -6.70 -54.88 -41.17
CA ALA A 61 -7.01 -54.04 -40.02
C ALA A 61 -5.77 -53.30 -39.48
N ALA A 62 -4.63 -54.00 -39.36
CA ALA A 62 -3.38 -53.43 -38.88
C ALA A 62 -2.84 -52.33 -39.81
N ARG A 63 -2.84 -52.56 -41.13
CA ARG A 63 -2.45 -51.54 -42.13
C ARG A 63 -3.28 -50.29 -42.01
N LEU A 64 -4.60 -50.45 -41.92
CA LEU A 64 -5.55 -49.33 -41.93
C LEU A 64 -5.43 -48.47 -40.66
N GLU A 65 -5.06 -49.06 -39.52
CA GLU A 65 -4.74 -48.32 -38.30
C GLU A 65 -3.42 -47.54 -38.42
N ILE A 66 -2.37 -48.18 -38.94
CA ILE A 66 -1.05 -47.54 -39.11
C ILE A 66 -1.14 -46.38 -40.10
N GLU A 67 -1.85 -46.55 -41.22
CA GLU A 67 -2.10 -45.49 -42.20
C GLU A 67 -2.90 -44.32 -41.61
N ARG A 68 -3.93 -44.59 -40.79
CA ARG A 68 -4.66 -43.53 -40.07
C ARG A 68 -3.78 -42.76 -39.10
N ARG A 69 -2.86 -43.45 -38.40
CA ARG A 69 -1.90 -42.81 -37.49
C ARG A 69 -0.88 -41.96 -38.26
N LEU A 70 -0.39 -42.46 -39.39
CA LEU A 70 0.52 -41.74 -40.28
C LEU A 70 -0.13 -40.46 -40.83
N LEU A 71 -1.38 -40.55 -41.30
CA LEU A 71 -2.15 -39.39 -41.77
C LEU A 71 -2.39 -38.33 -40.67
N ARG A 72 -2.50 -38.75 -39.40
CA ARG A 72 -2.64 -37.81 -38.28
C ARG A 72 -1.33 -37.09 -37.96
N VAL A 73 -0.19 -37.74 -38.16
CA VAL A 73 1.14 -37.12 -38.02
C VAL A 73 1.36 -36.10 -39.15
N ASP A 74 0.99 -36.46 -40.38
CA ASP A 74 1.06 -35.59 -41.57
C ASP A 74 0.11 -34.38 -41.46
N LYS A 75 -1.16 -34.62 -41.10
CA LYS A 75 -2.10 -33.53 -40.76
C LYS A 75 -1.65 -32.73 -39.54
N GLY A 76 -0.91 -33.31 -38.59
CA GLY A 76 -0.30 -32.57 -37.48
C GLY A 76 0.83 -31.64 -37.92
N GLN A 77 1.48 -31.92 -39.06
CA GLN A 77 2.45 -31.05 -39.73
C GLN A 77 1.75 -29.93 -40.50
N GLU A 78 0.63 -30.21 -41.17
CA GLU A 78 -0.18 -29.22 -41.92
C GLU A 78 -1.18 -28.42 -41.06
N ALA A 79 -1.59 -28.91 -39.89
CA ALA A 79 -2.56 -28.24 -39.01
C ALA A 79 -1.90 -27.26 -38.03
N ALA A 80 -0.56 -27.23 -37.96
CA ALA A 80 0.18 -26.24 -37.18
C ALA A 80 -0.04 -24.78 -37.65
N PRO A 81 -0.46 -24.48 -38.90
CA PRO A 81 -0.93 -23.15 -39.30
C PRO A 81 -2.47 -23.00 -39.36
N GLN A 82 -3.26 -24.08 -39.47
CA GLN A 82 -4.69 -23.95 -39.84
C GLN A 82 -5.70 -24.05 -38.68
N LEU A 83 -5.33 -24.57 -37.50
CA LEU A 83 -6.24 -24.52 -36.34
C LEU A 83 -6.43 -23.10 -35.75
N ALA A 84 -5.75 -22.09 -36.30
CA ALA A 84 -5.94 -20.69 -35.97
C ALA A 84 -6.99 -19.97 -36.85
N ASP A 85 -7.48 -20.60 -37.92
CA ASP A 85 -8.38 -19.96 -38.89
C ASP A 85 -9.89 -20.16 -38.58
N GLY A 86 -10.20 -20.87 -37.50
CA GLY A 86 -11.58 -21.25 -37.13
C GLY A 86 -12.30 -20.36 -36.10
N LEU A 87 -11.64 -19.33 -35.56
CA LEU A 87 -12.26 -18.39 -34.63
C LEU A 87 -12.13 -16.97 -35.19
N LYS A 88 -12.94 -16.68 -36.20
CA LYS A 88 -13.23 -15.30 -36.60
C LYS A 88 -14.06 -14.65 -35.49
N THR A 89 -13.40 -14.15 -34.45
CA THR A 89 -13.96 -13.10 -33.62
C THR A 89 -13.73 -11.78 -34.32
N ASP A 90 -14.82 -11.19 -34.82
CA ASP A 90 -14.86 -9.83 -35.35
C ASP A 90 -14.30 -8.86 -34.31
N GLY A 91 -13.09 -8.38 -34.56
CA GLY A 91 -12.35 -7.55 -33.62
C GLY A 91 -11.08 -7.03 -34.27
N SER A 92 -11.26 -6.04 -35.14
CA SER A 92 -10.23 -5.21 -35.74
C SER A 92 -9.28 -4.62 -34.68
N LEU A 93 -8.21 -5.33 -34.31
CA LEU A 93 -6.95 -4.78 -33.79
C LEU A 93 -5.81 -5.80 -34.02
N MET A 94 -5.02 -5.56 -35.08
CA MET A 94 -3.64 -6.02 -35.29
C MET A 94 -3.36 -7.53 -35.25
N ASN A 95 -3.41 -8.15 -36.44
CA ASN A 95 -2.77 -9.44 -36.73
C ASN A 95 -1.24 -9.31 -36.63
N PHE A 96 -0.69 -9.47 -35.43
CA PHE A 96 0.75 -9.61 -35.22
C PHE A 96 1.14 -11.07 -35.48
N GLU A 97 1.76 -11.33 -36.63
CA GLU A 97 2.23 -12.66 -37.04
C GLU A 97 3.02 -13.33 -35.92
N THR A 98 2.83 -14.65 -35.79
CA THR A 98 3.43 -15.55 -34.78
C THR A 98 4.95 -15.39 -34.54
N GLY A 99 5.69 -14.78 -35.48
CA GLY A 99 7.09 -14.41 -35.30
C GLY A 99 7.31 -13.28 -34.29
N ALA A 100 6.43 -12.28 -34.27
CA ALA A 100 6.55 -11.13 -33.38
C ALA A 100 6.20 -11.47 -31.92
N ARG A 101 5.30 -12.45 -31.69
CA ARG A 101 4.99 -12.98 -30.34
C ARG A 101 6.18 -13.68 -29.68
N ARG A 102 7.11 -14.25 -30.46
CA ARG A 102 8.34 -14.91 -29.96
C ARG A 102 9.38 -13.91 -29.43
N LEU A 103 9.35 -12.67 -29.93
CA LEU A 103 10.22 -11.60 -29.48
C LEU A 103 9.55 -10.71 -28.41
N LEU A 104 8.22 -10.66 -28.38
CA LEU A 104 7.45 -9.89 -27.40
C LEU A 104 7.68 -10.35 -25.95
N ILE A 105 7.69 -11.66 -25.69
CA ILE A 105 7.90 -12.18 -24.32
C ILE A 105 9.27 -11.80 -23.74
N PRO A 106 10.41 -12.08 -24.42
CA PRO A 106 11.71 -11.66 -23.90
C PRO A 106 11.85 -10.13 -23.85
N LEU A 107 11.24 -9.39 -24.78
CA LEU A 107 11.25 -7.92 -24.77
C LEU A 107 10.51 -7.35 -23.57
N VAL A 108 9.35 -7.91 -23.21
CA VAL A 108 8.58 -7.51 -22.02
C VAL A 108 9.36 -7.82 -20.75
N ILE A 109 9.96 -9.01 -20.64
CA ILE A 109 10.81 -9.37 -19.48
C ILE A 109 11.99 -8.41 -19.36
N ALA A 110 12.70 -8.16 -20.47
CA ALA A 110 13.81 -7.21 -20.50
C ALA A 110 13.35 -5.78 -20.12
N GLY A 111 12.19 -5.36 -20.62
CA GLY A 111 11.57 -4.08 -20.28
C GLY A 111 11.22 -3.95 -18.79
N VAL A 112 10.65 -4.99 -18.19
CA VAL A 112 10.34 -5.03 -16.75
C VAL A 112 11.62 -4.97 -15.91
N LEU A 113 12.63 -5.77 -16.25
CA LEU A 113 13.91 -5.78 -15.52
C LEU A 113 14.65 -4.44 -15.65
N PHE A 114 14.70 -3.87 -16.84
CA PHE A 114 15.32 -2.58 -17.10
C PHE A 114 14.56 -1.44 -16.42
N GLY A 115 13.22 -1.47 -16.49
CA GLY A 115 12.35 -0.52 -15.79
C GLY A 115 12.55 -0.58 -14.28
N ALA A 116 12.61 -1.78 -13.69
CA ALA A 116 12.89 -1.97 -12.27
C ALA A 116 14.27 -1.43 -11.88
N PHE A 117 15.30 -1.66 -12.71
CA PHE A 117 16.64 -1.13 -12.50
C PHE A 117 16.65 0.42 -12.52
N LEU A 118 15.99 1.04 -13.50
CA LEU A 118 15.87 2.50 -13.57
C LEU A 118 15.07 3.06 -12.40
N LEU A 119 13.98 2.41 -12.02
CA LEU A 119 13.15 2.84 -10.89
C LEU A 119 13.94 2.77 -9.58
N TYR A 120 14.68 1.69 -9.36
CA TYR A 120 15.56 1.55 -8.20
C TYR A 120 16.70 2.58 -8.22
N GLY A 121 17.26 2.89 -9.39
CA GLY A 121 18.25 3.96 -9.51
C GLY A 121 17.72 5.35 -9.21
N ARG A 122 16.42 5.60 -9.43
CA ARG A 122 15.77 6.91 -9.20
C ARG A 122 15.19 7.09 -7.79
N LEU A 123 14.51 6.07 -7.28
CA LEU A 123 13.82 6.10 -5.97
C LEU A 123 14.64 5.44 -4.86
N GLY A 124 15.46 4.45 -5.21
CA GLY A 124 16.25 3.70 -4.25
C GLY A 124 17.56 4.41 -3.87
N SER A 125 18.29 3.77 -2.97
CA SER A 125 19.57 4.24 -2.44
C SER A 125 20.71 3.28 -2.84
N PRO A 126 21.07 3.19 -4.14
CA PRO A 126 22.03 2.20 -4.65
C PRO A 126 23.46 2.38 -4.13
N ARG A 127 23.74 3.49 -3.44
CA ARG A 127 25.05 3.78 -2.82
C ARG A 127 25.08 3.55 -1.31
N MET A 128 23.97 3.15 -0.70
CA MET A 128 24.00 2.81 0.73
C MET A 128 24.85 1.55 0.91
N PRO A 129 25.90 1.59 1.75
CA PRO A 129 26.65 0.40 2.10
C PRO A 129 25.78 -0.56 2.91
N ASP A 130 26.05 -1.85 2.79
CA ASP A 130 25.36 -2.87 3.57
C ASP A 130 25.66 -2.66 5.06
N MET A 131 24.62 -2.42 5.86
CA MET A 131 24.75 -2.26 7.31
C MET A 131 24.69 -3.66 7.97
N PRO A 132 25.74 -4.14 8.66
CA PRO A 132 25.74 -5.41 9.39
C PRO A 132 24.67 -5.46 10.48
N LEU A 133 24.25 -6.66 10.90
CA LEU A 133 23.19 -6.82 11.90
C LEU A 133 23.54 -6.14 13.23
N GLU A 134 24.80 -6.26 13.67
CA GLU A 134 25.29 -5.64 14.92
C GLU A 134 25.15 -4.11 14.90
N GLU A 135 25.50 -3.46 13.79
CA GLU A 135 25.33 -2.00 13.66
C GLU A 135 23.86 -1.60 13.67
N ARG A 136 22.96 -2.44 13.12
CA ARG A 136 21.50 -2.17 13.15
C ARG A 136 20.94 -2.33 14.55
N GLU A 137 21.43 -3.30 15.31
CA GLU A 137 21.04 -3.50 16.70
C GLU A 137 21.53 -2.35 17.57
N LEU A 138 22.77 -1.88 17.37
CA LEU A 138 23.31 -0.70 18.06
C LEU A 138 22.54 0.59 17.70
N ALA A 139 22.22 0.80 16.42
CA ALA A 139 21.42 1.95 15.99
C ALA A 139 19.96 1.86 16.48
N ALA A 140 19.39 0.66 16.58
CA ALA A 140 18.07 0.45 17.16
C ALA A 140 18.07 0.65 18.68
N GLU A 141 19.17 0.31 19.35
CA GLU A 141 19.40 0.56 20.77
C GLU A 141 19.67 2.05 21.07
N GLU A 142 20.18 2.81 20.10
CA GLU A 142 20.32 4.27 20.17
C GLU A 142 18.98 5.00 20.01
N ILE A 143 18.03 4.43 19.26
CA ILE A 143 16.66 4.96 19.10
C ILE A 143 15.74 4.35 20.19
N THR A 144 15.97 4.74 21.45
CA THR A 144 15.00 4.50 22.52
C THR A 144 13.96 5.64 22.57
N PRO A 145 12.73 5.38 23.07
CA PRO A 145 11.75 6.45 23.32
C PRO A 145 12.34 7.59 24.15
N GLU A 146 13.19 7.29 25.13
CA GLU A 146 13.87 8.26 25.97
C GLU A 146 14.86 9.13 25.19
N ASN A 147 15.66 8.54 24.30
CA ASN A 147 16.61 9.27 23.47
C ASN A 147 15.90 10.15 22.44
N VAL A 148 14.80 9.67 21.85
CA VAL A 148 13.97 10.45 20.92
C VAL A 148 13.32 11.65 21.62
N VAL A 149 12.78 11.46 22.83
CA VAL A 149 12.22 12.55 23.65
C VAL A 149 13.31 13.55 24.06
N GLY A 150 14.52 13.06 24.37
CA GLY A 150 15.69 13.88 24.66
C GLY A 150 16.14 14.74 23.48
N GLU A 151 16.25 14.14 22.29
CA GLU A 151 16.61 14.86 21.06
C GLU A 151 15.53 15.88 20.67
N LEU A 152 14.26 15.47 20.72
CA LEU A 152 13.12 16.35 20.42
C LEU A 152 13.04 17.51 21.42
N THR A 153 13.37 17.27 22.69
CA THR A 153 13.54 18.31 23.72
C THR A 153 14.58 19.35 23.31
N VAL A 154 15.77 18.90 22.90
CA VAL A 154 16.85 19.80 22.48
C VAL A 154 16.45 20.62 21.25
N LEU A 155 15.77 19.99 20.28
CA LEU A 155 15.25 20.68 19.10
C LEU A 155 14.17 21.71 19.46
N ALA A 156 13.27 21.37 20.37
CA ALA A 156 12.24 22.29 20.87
C ALA A 156 12.87 23.52 21.55
N ASP A 157 13.90 23.32 22.38
CA ASP A 157 14.58 24.41 23.08
C ASP A 157 15.35 25.32 22.10
N LYS A 158 15.98 24.75 21.07
CA LYS A 158 16.60 25.51 19.98
C LYS A 158 15.58 26.32 19.19
N LEU A 159 14.43 25.73 18.87
CA LEU A 159 13.35 26.42 18.19
C LEU A 159 12.82 27.58 19.05
N ALA A 160 12.58 27.34 20.34
CA ALA A 160 12.17 28.37 21.29
C ALA A 160 13.17 29.53 21.37
N ALA A 161 14.47 29.25 21.34
CA ALA A 161 15.49 30.30 21.30
C ALA A 161 15.42 31.14 20.02
N ARG A 162 15.22 30.51 18.85
CA ARG A 162 15.04 31.21 17.57
C ARG A 162 13.80 32.10 17.56
N MET A 163 12.70 31.64 18.14
CA MET A 163 11.45 32.42 18.20
C MET A 163 11.58 33.70 19.03
N LYS A 164 12.58 33.80 19.93
CA LYS A 164 12.90 35.06 20.62
C LYS A 164 13.52 36.10 19.68
N SER A 165 14.30 35.66 18.70
CA SER A 165 14.92 36.55 17.70
C SER A 165 14.00 36.89 16.53
N ASP A 166 13.02 36.03 16.24
CA ASP A 166 12.03 36.23 15.18
C ASP A 166 10.61 36.02 15.72
N PRO A 167 10.07 36.99 16.47
CA PRO A 167 8.79 36.84 17.17
C PRO A 167 7.57 36.88 16.23
N ASN A 168 7.74 37.27 14.97
CA ASN A 168 6.65 37.39 14.00
C ASN A 168 6.47 36.12 13.14
N ASP A 169 7.31 35.09 13.34
CA ASP A 169 7.18 33.79 12.68
C ASP A 169 6.05 32.96 13.32
N GLY A 170 4.81 33.23 12.91
CA GLY A 170 3.63 32.54 13.42
C GLY A 170 3.64 31.02 13.17
N ASP A 171 4.20 30.58 12.04
CA ASP A 171 4.34 29.16 11.72
C ASP A 171 5.36 28.48 12.66
N GLY A 172 6.46 29.17 12.96
CA GLY A 172 7.45 28.75 13.95
C GLY A 172 6.86 28.60 15.36
N TRP A 173 6.01 29.55 15.79
CA TRP A 173 5.28 29.45 17.05
C TRP A 173 4.28 28.30 17.07
N ARG A 174 3.55 28.06 15.97
CA ARG A 174 2.62 26.92 15.83
C ARG A 174 3.37 25.59 15.95
N LEU A 175 4.50 25.47 15.25
CA LEU A 175 5.35 24.28 15.34
C LEU A 175 5.87 24.06 16.76
N LEU A 176 6.36 25.12 17.41
CA LEU A 176 6.84 25.05 18.78
C LEU A 176 5.73 24.61 19.76
N GLY A 177 4.50 25.11 19.57
CA GLY A 177 3.32 24.71 20.34
C GLY A 177 3.07 23.21 20.24
N ARG A 178 3.00 22.69 19.00
CA ARG A 178 2.81 21.26 18.74
C ARG A 178 3.93 20.41 19.33
N THR A 179 5.18 20.79 19.10
CA THR A 179 6.33 20.04 19.63
C THR A 179 6.32 19.97 21.15
N ASN A 180 5.99 21.07 21.84
CA ASN A 180 5.89 21.05 23.30
C ASN A 180 4.70 20.22 23.79
N GLN A 181 3.60 20.18 23.05
CA GLN A 181 2.45 19.34 23.37
C GLN A 181 2.80 17.85 23.28
N GLU A 182 3.50 17.41 22.23
CA GLU A 182 4.00 16.03 22.09
C GLU A 182 4.98 15.64 23.21
N LEU A 183 5.79 16.61 23.68
CA LEU A 183 6.68 16.44 24.83
C LEU A 183 5.97 16.48 26.19
N GLY A 184 4.64 16.70 26.23
CA GLY A 184 3.87 16.87 27.46
C GLY A 184 4.16 18.17 28.22
N ARG A 185 4.85 19.13 27.59
CA ARG A 185 5.21 20.44 28.14
C ARG A 185 4.07 21.44 27.91
N TYR A 186 2.91 21.15 28.49
CA TYR A 186 1.67 21.86 28.19
C TYR A 186 1.72 23.38 28.46
N ALA A 187 2.39 23.83 29.53
CA ALA A 187 2.55 25.26 29.81
C ALA A 187 3.33 26.00 28.69
N ALA A 188 4.40 25.38 28.18
CA ALA A 188 5.20 25.93 27.08
C ALA A 188 4.42 25.88 25.76
N ALA A 189 3.67 24.81 25.52
CA ALA A 189 2.80 24.68 24.36
C ALA A 189 1.72 25.79 24.33
N ALA A 190 1.03 26.01 25.46
CA ALA A 190 0.03 27.07 25.59
C ALA A 190 0.64 28.46 25.30
N ALA A 191 1.83 28.74 25.83
CA ALA A 191 2.52 30.01 25.57
C ALA A 191 2.89 30.19 24.09
N ALA A 192 3.32 29.13 23.41
CA ALA A 192 3.66 29.18 21.98
C ALA A 192 2.41 29.36 21.11
N TYR A 193 1.32 28.64 21.39
CA TYR A 193 0.05 28.83 20.68
C TYR A 193 -0.54 30.24 20.90
N ALA A 194 -0.39 30.81 22.11
CA ALA A 194 -0.78 32.19 22.37
C ALA A 194 -0.03 33.18 21.46
N ARG A 195 1.28 32.98 21.27
CA ARG A 195 2.09 33.79 20.33
C ARG A 195 1.69 33.58 18.88
N ALA A 196 1.44 32.34 18.47
CA ALA A 196 0.94 32.05 17.13
C ALA A 196 -0.41 32.77 16.87
N ALA A 197 -1.30 32.79 17.86
CA ALA A 197 -2.59 33.48 17.78
C ALA A 197 -2.49 35.01 17.79
N GLU A 198 -1.38 35.59 18.28
CA GLU A 198 -1.10 37.03 18.12
C GLU A 198 -0.72 37.37 16.67
N VAL A 199 -0.02 36.46 15.98
CA VAL A 199 0.38 36.63 14.57
C VAL A 199 -0.76 36.32 13.61
N PHE A 200 -1.56 35.28 13.91
CA PHE A 200 -2.70 34.83 13.12
C PHE A 200 -4.02 34.94 13.91
N PRO A 201 -4.55 36.16 14.09
CA PRO A 201 -5.75 36.37 14.92
C PRO A 201 -7.02 35.73 14.33
N ASP A 202 -7.06 35.52 13.01
CA ASP A 202 -8.21 34.93 12.32
C ASP A 202 -8.19 33.38 12.38
N GLU A 203 -7.07 32.77 12.79
CA GLU A 203 -6.96 31.32 12.99
C GLU A 203 -7.46 30.93 14.38
N ALA A 204 -8.79 30.83 14.50
CA ALA A 204 -9.50 30.54 15.74
C ALA A 204 -9.01 29.26 16.45
N ASP A 205 -8.54 28.25 15.72
CA ASP A 205 -8.01 26.99 16.28
C ASP A 205 -6.78 27.21 17.19
N LEU A 206 -5.95 28.23 16.94
CA LEU A 206 -4.75 28.50 17.75
C LEU A 206 -5.10 28.86 19.20
N ARG A 207 -6.17 29.63 19.39
CA ARG A 207 -6.72 29.95 20.72
C ARG A 207 -7.33 28.72 21.39
N ALA A 208 -7.95 27.84 20.61
CA ALA A 208 -8.46 26.57 21.14
C ALA A 208 -7.31 25.65 21.60
N TYR A 209 -6.22 25.54 20.83
CA TYR A 209 -5.03 24.79 21.25
C TYR A 209 -4.34 25.40 22.48
N GLU A 210 -4.29 26.73 22.59
CA GLU A 210 -3.84 27.39 23.84
C GLU A 210 -4.69 26.91 25.03
N GLY A 211 -6.01 26.99 24.91
CA GLY A 211 -6.95 26.58 25.95
C GLY A 211 -6.80 25.10 26.35
N GLU A 212 -6.70 24.20 25.37
CA GLU A 212 -6.52 22.77 25.61
C GLU A 212 -5.26 22.48 26.42
N ASN A 213 -4.14 23.08 26.02
CA ASN A 213 -2.88 22.91 26.72
C ASN A 213 -2.94 23.46 28.15
N LEU A 214 -3.64 24.57 28.40
CA LEU A 214 -3.88 25.05 29.76
C LEU A 214 -4.74 24.10 30.60
N VAL A 215 -5.70 23.39 29.98
CA VAL A 215 -6.48 22.35 30.66
C VAL A 215 -5.61 21.13 30.98
N PHE A 216 -4.77 20.69 30.05
CA PHE A 216 -3.83 19.59 30.29
C PHE A 216 -2.81 19.93 31.39
N GLU A 217 -2.28 21.14 31.40
CA GLU A 217 -1.43 21.66 32.47
C GLU A 217 -2.15 21.60 33.83
N ALA A 218 -3.42 22.01 33.85
CA ALA A 218 -4.28 21.97 35.03
C ALA A 218 -4.94 20.60 35.29
N LYS A 219 -4.43 19.54 34.67
CA LYS A 219 -4.88 18.14 34.86
C LYS A 219 -6.39 17.95 34.67
N GLY A 220 -6.96 18.59 33.67
CA GLY A 220 -8.38 18.48 33.31
C GLY A 220 -9.29 19.57 33.89
N THR A 221 -8.75 20.48 34.70
CA THR A 221 -9.52 21.63 35.22
C THR A 221 -9.51 22.77 34.19
N VAL A 222 -10.70 23.28 33.84
CA VAL A 222 -10.81 24.46 32.97
C VAL A 222 -10.57 25.71 33.78
N THR A 223 -9.34 26.21 33.76
CA THR A 223 -8.96 27.43 34.48
C THR A 223 -9.60 28.67 33.84
N PRO A 224 -9.72 29.80 34.56
CA PRO A 224 -10.22 31.05 33.97
C PRO A 224 -9.41 31.54 32.78
N ARG A 225 -8.11 31.21 32.73
CA ARG A 225 -7.26 31.52 31.56
C ARG A 225 -7.63 30.65 30.36
N ALA A 226 -7.82 29.34 30.57
CA ALA A 226 -8.25 28.42 29.53
C ALA A 226 -9.63 28.81 28.98
N LEU A 227 -10.57 29.14 29.88
CA LEU A 227 -11.91 29.60 29.50
C LEU A 227 -11.86 30.81 28.58
N ARG A 228 -11.07 31.85 28.92
CA ARG A 228 -10.89 33.02 28.05
C ARG A 228 -10.31 32.69 26.67
N ALA A 229 -9.40 31.73 26.60
CA ALA A 229 -8.83 31.29 25.32
C ALA A 229 -9.91 30.61 24.45
N PHE A 230 -10.74 29.74 25.05
CA PHE A 230 -11.86 29.12 24.33
C PHE A 230 -12.94 30.13 23.91
N GLU A 231 -13.30 31.08 24.78
CA GLU A 231 -14.23 32.16 24.44
C GLU A 231 -13.69 33.04 23.30
N ALA A 232 -12.39 33.35 23.30
CA ALA A 232 -11.75 34.07 22.21
C ALA A 232 -11.79 33.27 20.90
N ALA A 233 -11.52 31.97 20.95
CA ALA A 233 -11.62 31.08 19.78
C ALA A 233 -13.06 31.09 19.20
N LEU A 234 -14.06 30.96 20.06
CA LEU A 234 -15.47 30.95 19.67
C LEU A 234 -15.98 32.31 19.18
N GLY A 235 -15.34 33.40 19.61
CA GLY A 235 -15.61 34.74 19.10
C GLY A 235 -15.18 34.92 17.64
N VAL A 236 -14.17 34.18 17.18
CA VAL A 236 -13.73 34.16 15.79
C VAL A 236 -14.48 33.11 14.98
N ASP A 237 -14.58 31.88 15.52
CA ASP A 237 -15.31 30.78 14.89
C ASP A 237 -16.18 30.03 15.92
N PRO A 238 -17.50 30.28 15.94
CA PRO A 238 -18.43 29.59 16.82
C PRO A 238 -18.49 28.07 16.60
N GLY A 239 -18.02 27.57 15.46
CA GLY A 239 -18.08 26.18 15.05
C GLY A 239 -16.92 25.30 15.55
N ILE A 240 -15.98 25.82 16.34
CA ILE A 240 -14.87 25.02 16.89
C ILE A 240 -15.39 24.03 17.94
N PRO A 241 -15.37 22.71 17.68
CA PRO A 241 -15.97 21.74 18.59
C PRO A 241 -15.26 21.66 19.94
N ALA A 242 -13.93 21.70 19.92
CA ALA A 242 -13.10 21.66 21.13
C ALA A 242 -13.44 22.81 22.10
N ALA A 243 -13.44 24.05 21.61
CA ALA A 243 -13.76 25.22 22.42
C ALA A 243 -15.19 25.16 22.96
N GLY A 244 -16.16 24.71 22.15
CA GLY A 244 -17.53 24.48 22.60
C GLY A 244 -17.64 23.45 23.73
N TYR A 245 -16.91 22.33 23.61
CA TYR A 245 -16.84 21.30 24.63
C TYR A 245 -16.26 21.82 25.95
N TYR A 246 -15.10 22.48 25.91
CA TYR A 246 -14.41 22.95 27.12
C TYR A 246 -15.12 24.12 27.82
N VAL A 247 -15.83 24.99 27.11
CA VAL A 247 -16.73 25.98 27.73
C VAL A 247 -17.86 25.30 28.48
N GLY A 248 -18.49 24.27 27.88
CA GLY A 248 -19.50 23.46 28.59
C GLY A 248 -18.92 22.74 29.81
N LEU A 249 -17.69 22.22 29.71
CA LEU A 249 -16.98 21.61 30.84
C LEU A 249 -16.70 22.62 31.95
N ALA A 250 -16.37 23.88 31.62
CA ALA A 250 -16.18 24.94 32.60
C ALA A 250 -17.47 25.22 33.38
N HIS A 251 -18.61 25.36 32.69
CA HIS A 251 -19.93 25.50 33.33
C HIS A 251 -20.26 24.29 34.23
N PHE A 252 -19.96 23.08 33.76
CA PHE A 252 -20.16 21.87 34.57
C PHE A 252 -19.31 21.88 35.84
N GLN A 253 -18.03 22.24 35.74
CA GLN A 253 -17.11 22.37 36.88
C GLN A 253 -17.53 23.49 37.85
N ALA A 254 -18.22 24.51 37.36
CA ALA A 254 -18.80 25.59 38.16
C ALA A 254 -20.16 25.23 38.79
N GLY A 255 -20.73 24.05 38.50
CA GLY A 255 -22.06 23.63 38.98
C GLY A 255 -23.23 24.19 38.18
N GLU A 256 -22.96 24.84 37.05
CA GLU A 256 -23.94 25.48 36.17
C GLU A 256 -24.47 24.47 35.13
N PHE A 257 -25.08 23.39 35.62
CA PHE A 257 -25.41 22.22 34.80
C PHE A 257 -26.33 22.52 33.61
N GLN A 258 -27.27 23.47 33.76
CA GLN A 258 -28.15 23.86 32.66
C GLN A 258 -27.36 24.53 31.52
N GLN A 259 -26.44 25.44 31.86
CA GLN A 259 -25.60 26.13 30.87
C GLN A 259 -24.65 25.15 30.17
N ALA A 260 -24.09 24.19 30.92
CA ALA A 260 -23.27 23.11 30.35
C ALA A 260 -24.07 22.25 29.36
N TYR A 261 -25.29 21.85 29.74
CA TYR A 261 -26.19 21.07 28.88
C TYR A 261 -26.55 21.82 27.60
N ASP A 262 -26.99 23.08 27.72
CA ASP A 262 -27.37 23.91 26.57
C ASP A 262 -26.19 24.08 25.60
N ARG A 263 -24.97 24.26 26.14
CA ARG A 263 -23.75 24.38 25.33
C ARG A 263 -23.41 23.11 24.58
N TRP A 264 -23.42 21.95 25.24
CA TRP A 264 -23.13 20.67 24.59
C TRP A 264 -24.24 20.23 23.63
N LEU A 265 -25.50 20.60 23.91
CA LEU A 265 -26.61 20.38 23.00
C LEU A 265 -26.43 21.18 21.69
N ALA A 266 -26.09 22.48 21.80
CA ALA A 266 -25.80 23.31 20.63
C ALA A 266 -24.61 22.76 19.82
N LEU A 267 -23.58 22.23 20.50
CA LEU A 267 -22.46 21.55 19.86
C LEU A 267 -22.91 20.32 19.05
N GLY A 268 -23.76 19.46 19.64
CA GLY A 268 -24.28 18.26 18.98
C GLY A 268 -25.24 18.52 17.81
N GLN A 269 -25.80 19.73 17.74
CA GLN A 269 -26.65 20.19 16.63
C GLN A 269 -25.86 20.86 15.50
N THR A 270 -24.60 21.22 15.73
CA THR A 270 -23.73 21.80 14.70
C THR A 270 -23.31 20.69 13.75
N PRO A 271 -23.61 20.78 12.43
CA PRO A 271 -23.13 19.78 11.47
C PRO A 271 -21.61 19.69 11.58
N LEU A 272 -21.09 18.49 11.84
CA LEU A 272 -19.66 18.25 11.75
C LEU A 272 -19.26 18.64 10.33
N GLY A 273 -18.51 19.73 10.18
CA GLY A 273 -17.96 20.15 8.90
C GLY A 273 -17.09 19.03 8.30
N PRO A 274 -16.55 19.20 7.08
CA PRO A 274 -15.50 18.29 6.62
C PRO A 274 -14.46 18.18 7.73
N PRO A 275 -13.91 16.98 8.00
CA PRO A 275 -12.93 16.82 9.06
C PRO A 275 -11.87 17.89 8.85
N ARG A 276 -11.84 18.91 9.72
CA ARG A 276 -10.75 19.87 9.70
C ARG A 276 -9.51 19.01 9.80
N GLN A 277 -8.50 19.27 8.97
CA GLN A 277 -7.22 18.61 9.13
C GLN A 277 -6.62 19.14 10.44
N VAL A 278 -7.18 18.66 11.54
CA VAL A 278 -6.59 18.82 12.84
C VAL A 278 -5.38 17.90 12.78
N GLN A 279 -4.21 18.47 12.49
CA GLN A 279 -2.94 17.76 12.33
C GLN A 279 -2.44 17.12 13.65
N GLY A 280 -3.35 16.83 14.60
CA GLY A 280 -3.06 16.36 15.95
C GLY A 280 -4.09 15.38 16.55
N TRP A 281 -5.06 14.84 15.79
CA TRP A 281 -5.98 13.79 16.30
C TRP A 281 -5.46 12.36 16.04
N GLY A 282 -4.15 12.19 16.05
CA GLY A 282 -3.55 10.87 16.22
C GLY A 282 -3.34 10.63 17.72
N SER A 283 -4.22 9.84 18.35
CA SER A 283 -4.01 9.11 19.63
C SER A 283 -4.52 9.64 20.99
N THR A 284 -5.25 10.75 21.12
CA THR A 284 -5.88 11.10 22.42
C THR A 284 -7.20 10.35 22.70
N PRO A 285 -7.51 10.02 23.98
CA PRO A 285 -8.56 9.07 24.36
C PRO A 285 -9.99 9.61 24.25
N LEU A 286 -10.25 10.75 23.62
CA LEU A 286 -11.62 11.20 23.35
C LEU A 286 -12.36 10.26 22.38
N GLY A 287 -11.62 9.57 21.50
CA GLY A 287 -12.16 8.43 20.76
C GLY A 287 -12.60 7.27 21.66
N ALA A 288 -11.91 7.03 22.78
CA ALA A 288 -12.26 5.99 23.75
C ALA A 288 -13.47 6.37 24.62
N VAL A 289 -13.68 7.66 24.91
CA VAL A 289 -14.87 8.12 25.65
C VAL A 289 -16.16 7.93 24.83
N LEU A 290 -16.09 8.02 23.51
CA LEU A 290 -17.22 7.71 22.61
C LEU A 290 -17.32 6.21 22.26
N GLN A 291 -16.29 5.41 22.55
CA GLN A 291 -16.28 3.95 22.33
C GLN A 291 -16.66 3.15 23.58
N CYS A 292 -17.05 3.80 24.68
CA CYS A 292 -17.66 3.12 25.83
C CYS A 292 -19.11 2.75 25.52
N SER A 293 -19.28 1.55 24.95
CA SER A 293 -20.40 0.64 25.18
C SER A 293 -21.79 1.28 25.39
N LEU A 294 -22.52 1.48 24.30
CA LEU A 294 -23.99 1.48 24.34
C LEU A 294 -24.48 0.04 24.22
N PRO A 295 -24.99 -0.62 25.28
CA PRO A 295 -25.95 -1.69 25.12
C PRO A 295 -27.35 -1.08 25.19
N PHE A 296 -27.76 -0.33 24.16
CA PHE A 296 -29.18 -0.02 23.98
C PHE A 296 -29.80 -1.13 23.12
N GLN A 297 -30.14 -2.26 23.75
CA GLN A 297 -31.07 -3.21 23.15
C GLN A 297 -32.49 -2.66 23.30
N PRO A 298 -33.24 -2.42 22.22
CA PRO A 298 -34.65 -2.07 22.34
C PRO A 298 -35.42 -3.28 22.86
N ALA A 299 -36.04 -3.15 24.03
CA ALA A 299 -36.97 -4.15 24.54
C ALA A 299 -38.14 -4.29 23.55
N ALA A 300 -38.17 -5.41 22.82
CA ALA A 300 -39.30 -5.80 22.00
C ALA A 300 -40.54 -5.97 22.91
N ARG A 301 -41.58 -5.18 22.66
CA ARG A 301 -42.93 -5.42 23.22
C ARG A 301 -43.37 -6.83 22.80
N ARG A 302 -43.50 -7.74 23.75
CA ARG A 302 -44.39 -8.90 23.57
C ARG A 302 -45.76 -8.51 24.08
N THR A 303 -46.67 -8.38 23.12
CA THR A 303 -48.10 -8.57 23.30
C THR A 303 -48.36 -9.96 23.87
N GLY A 304 -49.13 -10.02 24.95
CA GLY A 304 -49.69 -11.21 25.59
C GLY A 304 -50.67 -10.76 26.64
#